data_AF-A0A9D4QH27-F1
#
_entry.id   AF-A0A9D4QH27-F1
#
_cell.length_a   1.000
_cell.length_b   1.000
_cell.length_c   1.000
_cell.angle_alpha   90.00
_cell.angle_beta   90.00
_cell.angle_gamma   90.00
#
_symmetry.space_group_name_H-M   'P 1'
#
loop_
_entity.id
_entity.type
_entity.pdbx_description
1 polymer ?
#
loop_
_entity_poly.entity_id
_entity_poly.type
_entity_poly.pdbx_seq_one_letter_code
_entity_poly.pdbx_strand_id
1 'polypeptide(L)'
;MAEGASTSGTRGPRVSEGQREIVLAFMEEHPQLVSRAVELGPHFTVADRRRLWQQLADALNAEGPAQKRTLHRIELSTTRLAIAAERTAAAQEGILQELRHLAEALREREN
;
A
#
# COMPACT_ATOMS: atom_id res chain seq x y z
N MET A 1 43.22 1.99 -4.18
CA MET A 1 42.25 1.08 -3.56
C MET A 1 40.85 1.62 -3.85
N ALA A 2 40.19 1.06 -4.85
CA ALA A 2 38.73 1.18 -5.03
C ALA A 2 38.07 0.17 -4.06
N GLU A 3 36.83 0.27 -3.59
CA GLU A 3 35.59 0.64 -4.28
C GLU A 3 34.58 1.19 -3.26
N GLY A 4 33.90 2.28 -3.64
CA GLY A 4 32.66 2.70 -2.98
C GLY A 4 31.52 1.83 -3.49
N ALA A 5 31.05 0.90 -2.66
CA ALA A 5 29.88 0.08 -2.95
C ALA A 5 28.63 0.97 -3.04
N SER A 6 28.29 1.37 -4.26
CA SER A 6 26.99 1.94 -4.59
C SER A 6 25.95 0.82 -4.48
N THR A 7 25.24 0.77 -3.36
CA THR A 7 24.09 -0.09 -3.17
C THR A 7 22.94 0.43 -4.03
N SER A 8 22.94 0.09 -5.32
CA SER A 8 21.80 0.35 -6.20
C SER A 8 20.62 -0.47 -5.68
N GLY A 9 19.72 0.15 -4.92
CA GLY A 9 18.48 -0.48 -4.49
C GLY A 9 17.70 -0.95 -5.71
N THR A 10 17.68 -2.26 -5.94
CA THR A 10 16.93 -2.89 -7.02
C THR A 10 15.45 -2.60 -6.78
N ARG A 11 14.89 -1.62 -7.50
CA ARG A 11 13.45 -1.35 -7.46
C ARG A 11 12.76 -2.60 -7.99
N GLY A 12 11.89 -3.20 -7.18
CA GLY A 12 11.05 -4.31 -7.64
C GLY A 12 10.27 -3.94 -8.90
N PRO A 13 9.79 -4.94 -9.66
CA PRO A 13 9.08 -4.71 -10.91
C PRO A 13 7.91 -3.74 -10.69
N ARG A 14 7.77 -2.78 -11.62
CA ARG A 14 6.73 -1.74 -11.54
C ARG A 14 5.35 -2.23 -11.97
N VAL A 15 5.30 -3.38 -12.65
CA VAL A 15 4.11 -3.98 -13.24
C VAL A 15 4.08 -5.45 -12.78
N SER A 16 2.93 -5.93 -12.32
CA SER A 16 2.77 -7.35 -11.97
C SER A 16 2.70 -8.21 -13.23
N GLU A 17 2.91 -9.52 -13.08
CA GLU A 17 2.76 -10.47 -14.18
C GLU A 17 1.32 -10.45 -14.73
N GLY A 18 0.30 -10.46 -13.86
CA GLY A 18 -1.11 -10.34 -14.27
C GLY A 18 -1.41 -9.05 -15.03
N GLN A 19 -0.89 -7.90 -14.59
CA GLN A 19 -1.03 -6.64 -15.34
C GLN A 19 -0.36 -6.71 -16.72
N ARG A 20 0.78 -7.41 -16.83
CA ARG A 20 1.46 -7.61 -18.11
C ARG A 20 0.62 -8.49 -19.04
N GLU A 21 0.04 -9.57 -18.53
CA GLU A 21 -0.85 -10.44 -19.31
C GLU A 21 -2.09 -9.69 -19.80
N ILE A 22 -2.73 -8.89 -18.95
CA ILE A 22 -3.88 -8.06 -19.32
C ILE A 22 -3.51 -7.13 -20.50
N VAL A 23 -2.36 -6.46 -20.43
CA VAL A 23 -1.93 -5.56 -21.52
C VAL A 23 -1.69 -6.33 -22.81
N LEU A 24 -1.02 -7.49 -22.74
CA LEU A 24 -0.72 -8.29 -23.92
C LEU A 24 -1.99 -8.82 -24.58
N ALA A 25 -2.87 -9.45 -23.82
CA ALA A 25 -4.15 -9.96 -24.32
C ALA A 25 -5.00 -8.84 -24.94
N PHE A 26 -5.08 -7.67 -24.28
CA PHE A 26 -5.86 -6.55 -24.79
C PHE A 26 -5.29 -5.98 -26.10
N MET A 27 -3.97 -5.97 -26.26
CA MET A 27 -3.33 -5.53 -27.51
C MET A 27 -3.51 -6.54 -28.64
N GLU A 28 -3.54 -7.84 -28.33
CA GLU A 28 -3.83 -8.90 -29.31
C GLU A 28 -5.28 -8.83 -29.80
N GLU A 29 -6.24 -8.57 -28.90
CA GLU A 29 -7.66 -8.40 -29.25
C GLU A 29 -7.93 -7.09 -30.00
N HIS A 30 -7.17 -6.04 -29.70
CA HIS A 30 -7.37 -4.69 -30.24
C HIS A 30 -6.10 -4.13 -30.91
N PRO A 31 -5.67 -4.69 -32.05
CA PRO A 31 -4.44 -4.28 -32.73
C PRO A 31 -4.43 -2.80 -33.14
N GLN A 32 -5.61 -2.19 -33.31
CA GLN A 32 -5.77 -0.76 -33.63
C GLN A 32 -5.20 0.17 -32.54
N LEU A 33 -5.04 -0.32 -31.31
CA LEU A 33 -4.38 0.42 -30.24
C LEU A 33 -2.89 0.62 -30.50
N VAL A 34 -2.25 -0.34 -31.16
CA VAL A 34 -0.81 -0.33 -31.46
C VAL A 34 -0.52 0.35 -32.79
N SER A 35 -1.51 0.38 -33.69
CA SER A 35 -1.44 1.10 -34.97
C SER A 35 -1.21 2.61 -34.81
N ARG A 36 -0.52 3.21 -35.78
CA ARG A 36 -0.33 4.67 -35.82
C ARG A 36 -1.66 5.36 -36.08
N ALA A 37 -1.83 6.58 -35.58
CA ALA A 37 -3.08 7.34 -35.72
C ALA A 37 -3.51 7.57 -37.19
N VAL A 38 -2.56 7.49 -38.14
CA VAL A 38 -2.79 7.63 -39.59
C VAL A 38 -3.37 6.36 -40.21
N GLU A 39 -3.24 5.21 -39.56
CA GLU A 39 -3.70 3.90 -40.03
C GLU A 39 -5.09 3.55 -39.50
N LEU A 40 -5.70 4.44 -38.71
CA LEU A 40 -7.07 4.29 -38.24
C LEU A 40 -7.98 4.43 -39.46
N GLY A 41 -8.46 3.31 -39.98
CA GLY A 41 -9.34 3.28 -41.14
C GLY A 41 -10.62 4.11 -40.92
N PRO A 42 -11.42 4.34 -41.97
CA PRO A 42 -12.59 5.23 -41.92
C PRO A 42 -13.66 4.84 -40.89
N HIS A 43 -13.61 3.60 -40.39
CA HIS A 43 -14.55 3.05 -39.40
C HIS A 43 -14.03 3.06 -37.96
N PHE A 44 -12.79 3.52 -37.73
CA PHE A 44 -12.20 3.55 -36.40
C PHE A 44 -11.78 4.96 -36.06
N THR A 45 -12.51 5.59 -35.14
CA THR A 45 -12.30 6.99 -34.82
C THR A 45 -11.33 7.15 -33.64
N VAL A 46 -10.85 8.38 -33.44
CA VAL A 46 -10.11 8.76 -32.23
C VAL A 46 -10.95 8.50 -30.97
N ALA A 47 -12.27 8.66 -31.05
CA ALA A 47 -13.17 8.39 -29.93
C ALA A 47 -13.21 6.89 -29.57
N ASP A 48 -13.24 6.01 -30.58
CA ASP A 48 -13.18 4.55 -30.37
C ASP A 48 -11.85 4.15 -29.75
N ARG A 49 -10.75 4.71 -30.23
CA ARG A 49 -9.42 4.48 -29.64
C ARG A 49 -9.36 4.90 -28.18
N ARG A 50 -9.91 6.08 -27.86
CA ARG A 50 -9.98 6.58 -26.48
C ARG A 50 -10.82 5.65 -25.60
N ARG A 51 -11.93 5.13 -26.13
CA ARG A 51 -12.79 4.17 -25.41
C ARG A 51 -12.02 2.88 -25.10
N LEU A 52 -11.27 2.33 -26.05
CA LEU A 52 -10.45 1.13 -25.82
C LEU A 52 -9.34 1.38 -24.78
N TRP A 53 -8.68 2.53 -24.82
CA TRP A 53 -7.71 2.91 -23.77
C TRP A 53 -8.35 3.02 -22.38
N GLN A 54 -9.57 3.53 -22.29
CA GLN A 54 -10.30 3.59 -21.04
C GLN A 54 -10.63 2.19 -20.53
N GLN A 55 -11.10 1.29 -21.40
CA GLN A 55 -11.41 -0.10 -21.03
C GLN A 55 -10.17 -0.85 -20.53
N LEU A 56 -9.01 -0.66 -21.17
CA LEU A 56 -7.75 -1.21 -20.69
C LEU A 56 -7.37 -0.66 -19.31
N ALA A 57 -7.52 0.66 -19.10
CA ALA A 57 -7.25 1.27 -17.80
C ALA A 57 -8.17 0.72 -16.71
N ASP A 58 -9.45 0.51 -17.02
CA ASP A 58 -10.43 -0.07 -16.09
C ASP A 58 -10.06 -1.51 -15.72
N ALA A 59 -9.63 -2.32 -16.69
CA ALA A 59 -9.15 -3.69 -16.46
C ALA A 59 -7.89 -3.73 -15.58
N LEU A 60 -6.92 -2.86 -15.85
CA LEU A 60 -5.70 -2.74 -15.03
C LEU A 60 -5.98 -2.28 -13.61
N ASN A 61 -6.97 -1.38 -13.43
CA ASN A 61 -7.39 -0.91 -12.11
C ASN A 61 -8.15 -1.98 -11.32
N ALA A 62 -8.92 -2.85 -12.00
CA ALA A 62 -9.60 -3.98 -11.38
C ALA A 62 -8.63 -5.03 -10.83
N GLU A 63 -7.53 -5.29 -11.53
CA GLU A 63 -6.43 -6.15 -11.06
C GLU A 63 -5.75 -5.56 -9.80
N GLY A 64 -5.72 -4.22 -9.70
CA GLY A 64 -5.16 -3.51 -8.58
C GLY A 64 -3.65 -3.26 -8.70
N PRO A 65 -3.03 -2.66 -7.68
CA PRO A 65 -1.65 -2.19 -7.77
C PRO A 65 -0.65 -3.35 -7.74
N ALA A 66 0.34 -3.30 -8.65
CA ALA A 66 1.48 -4.23 -8.69
C ALA A 66 2.23 -4.34 -7.35
N GLN A 67 2.27 -3.23 -6.61
CA GLN A 67 2.84 -3.19 -5.27
C GLN A 67 1.71 -2.93 -4.27
N LYS A 68 1.37 -3.95 -3.48
CA LYS A 68 0.42 -3.87 -2.37
C LYS A 68 1.02 -3.04 -1.21
N ARG A 69 1.15 -1.72 -1.42
CA ARG A 69 1.63 -0.76 -0.40
C ARG A 69 0.70 -0.64 0.81
N THR A 70 -0.54 -1.14 0.69
CA THR A 70 -1.58 -0.98 1.71
C THR A 70 -1.33 -1.83 2.95
N LEU A 71 -0.81 -3.06 2.82
CA LEU A 71 -0.60 -3.95 3.97
C LEU A 71 0.47 -3.42 4.92
N HIS A 72 1.60 -2.96 4.38
CA HIS A 72 2.69 -2.37 5.17
C HIS A 72 2.24 -1.13 5.97
N ARG A 73 1.31 -0.33 5.42
CA ARG A 73 0.79 0.85 6.14
C ARG A 73 -0.15 0.46 7.28
N ILE A 74 -0.99 -0.55 7.07
CA ILE A 74 -1.92 -1.07 8.09
C ILE A 74 -1.15 -1.72 9.24
N GLU A 75 -0.15 -2.56 8.93
CA GLU A 75 0.69 -3.23 9.92
C GLU A 75 1.48 -2.25 10.81
N LEU A 76 2.01 -1.17 10.22
CA LEU A 76 2.68 -0.12 10.99
C LEU A 76 1.72 0.65 11.89
N SER A 77 0.47 0.87 11.46
CA SER A 77 -0.53 1.53 12.31
C SER A 77 -1.00 0.66 13.45
N THR A 78 -1.24 -0.64 13.23
CA THR A 78 -1.66 -1.57 14.30
C THR A 78 -0.58 -1.75 15.36
N THR A 79 0.67 -1.92 14.93
CA THR A 79 1.81 -2.07 15.85
C THR A 79 2.02 -0.83 16.71
N ARG A 80 1.89 0.37 16.13
CA ARG A 80 2.03 1.64 16.89
C ARG A 80 0.90 1.84 17.91
N LEU A 81 -0.32 1.44 17.56
CA LEU A 81 -1.46 1.52 18.48
C LEU A 81 -1.31 0.52 19.64
N ALA A 82 -0.80 -0.69 19.38
CA ALA A 82 -0.54 -1.68 20.43
C ALA A 82 0.51 -1.16 21.44
N ILE A 83 1.64 -0.62 20.95
CA ILE A 83 2.69 -0.07 21.81
C ILE A 83 2.17 1.13 22.63
N ALA A 84 1.33 1.98 22.03
CA ALA A 84 0.71 3.09 22.75
C ALA A 84 -0.24 2.59 23.87
N ALA A 85 -1.05 1.57 23.58
CA ALA A 85 -1.95 0.96 24.56
C ALA A 85 -1.18 0.34 25.75
N GLU A 86 -0.11 -0.41 25.49
CA GLU A 86 0.75 -1.00 26.52
C GLU A 86 1.38 0.06 27.44
N ARG A 87 1.88 1.16 26.85
CA ARG A 87 2.45 2.27 27.64
C ARG A 87 1.42 2.94 28.53
N THR A 88 0.18 3.04 28.05
CA THR A 88 -0.91 3.65 28.81
C THR A 88 -1.35 2.74 29.97
N ALA A 89 -1.42 1.43 29.73
CA ALA A 89 -1.72 0.44 30.76
C ALA A 89 -0.64 0.41 31.86
N ALA A 90 0.65 0.44 31.48
CA ALA A 90 1.74 0.50 32.43
C ALA A 90 1.71 1.78 33.30
N ALA A 91 1.34 2.92 32.72
CA ALA A 91 1.17 4.16 33.47
C ALA A 91 -0.01 4.08 34.46
N GLN A 92 -1.12 3.46 34.06
CA GLN A 92 -2.28 3.26 34.94
C GLN A 92 -1.96 2.33 36.12
N GLU A 93 -1.20 1.26 35.88
CA GLU A 93 -0.79 0.34 36.94
C GLU A 93 0.11 1.02 37.98
N GLY A 94 1.05 1.86 37.55
CA GLY A 94 1.87 2.66 38.46
C GLY A 94 1.03 3.59 39.35
N ILE A 95 0.04 4.29 38.77
CA ILE A 95 -0.87 5.16 39.53
C ILE A 95 -1.68 4.35 40.55
N LEU A 96 -2.16 3.17 40.18
CA LEU A 96 -2.93 2.31 41.10
C LEU A 96 -2.06 1.79 42.27
N GLN A 97 -0.78 1.49 42.02
CA GLN A 97 0.16 1.10 43.07
C GLN A 97 0.44 2.24 44.06
N GLU A 98 0.66 3.46 43.56
CA GLU A 98 0.84 4.64 44.41
C GLU A 98 -0.38 4.90 45.30
N LEU A 99 -1.59 4.81 44.72
CA LEU A 99 -2.83 4.97 45.49
C LEU A 99 -3.01 3.88 46.55
N ARG A 100 -2.62 2.63 46.27
CA ARG A 100 -2.65 1.54 47.25
C ARG A 100 -1.69 1.82 48.42
N HIS A 101 -0.46 2.23 48.14
CA HIS A 101 0.52 2.56 49.18
C HIS A 101 0.08 3.75 50.04
N LEU A 102 -0.52 4.77 49.43
CA LEU A 102 -1.08 5.91 50.17
C LEU A 102 -2.24 5.49 51.07
N ALA A 103 -3.13 4.61 50.59
CA ALA A 103 -4.24 4.10 51.39
C ALA A 103 -3.74 3.25 52.58
N GLU A 104 -2.71 2.43 52.39
CA GLU A 104 -2.07 1.66 53.46
C GLU A 104 -1.41 2.59 54.49
N ALA A 105 -0.65 3.60 54.05
CA ALA A 105 0.01 4.56 54.93
C ALA A 105 -0.96 5.41 55.76
N LEU A 106 -2.14 5.75 55.21
CA LEU A 106 -3.19 6.43 55.95
C LEU A 106 -3.82 5.52 57.01
N ARG A 107 -4.04 4.25 56.68
CA ARG A 107 -4.60 3.25 57.60
C ARG A 107 -3.68 2.96 58.78
N GLU A 108 -2.36 2.99 58.57
CA GLU A 108 -1.37 2.84 59.64
C GLU A 108 -1.27 4.06 60.56
N ARG A 109 -1.69 5.25 60.10
CA ARG A 109 -1.74 6.47 60.91
C ARG A 109 -3.02 6.60 61.77
N GLU A 110 -4.07 5.89 61.40
CA GLU A 110 -5.37 5.90 62.11
C GLU A 110 -5.46 4.84 63.23
N ASN A 111 -4.53 3.88 63.29
CA ASN A 111 -4.38 2.90 64.38
C ASN A 111 -3.32 3.35 65.40
#